data_AF-A0A2T4U5E8-F1
#
_entry.id   AF-A0A2T4U5E8-F1
#
_cell.length_a   1.000
_cell.length_b   1.000
_cell.length_c   1.000
_cell.angle_alpha   90.00
_cell.angle_beta   90.00
_cell.angle_gamma   90.00
#
_symmetry.space_group_name_H-M   'P 1'
#
loop_
_entity.id
_entity.type
_entity.pdbx_description
1 polymer ?
#
loop_
_entity_poly.entity_id
_entity_poly.type
_entity_poly.pdbx_seq_one_letter_code
_entity_poly.pdbx_strand_id
1 'polypeptide(L)'
;MTVIWLMFAGAAGAVCRYMLGMFFARKFSKQAIPIPMLLVNVTGSFGLGVFLSLYMQTIPLDAYDNTWFVTAGTGFFGAFTTFSTFAVEAVNLLRSGKRMPFLWYTALSIVGALMAFIFGFLIFSP
;
A
#
# COMPACT_ATOMS: atom_id res chain seq x y z
N MET A 1 24.46 3.24 7.52
CA MET A 1 23.38 3.83 8.36
C MET A 1 22.01 3.65 7.73
N THR A 2 21.85 3.90 6.41
CA THR A 2 20.57 3.73 5.67
C THR A 2 19.88 2.39 5.87
N VAL A 3 20.62 1.27 5.86
CA VAL A 3 20.05 -0.08 6.09
C VAL A 3 19.40 -0.21 7.47
N ILE A 4 19.97 0.40 8.51
CA ILE A 4 19.40 0.35 9.87
C ILE A 4 18.06 1.09 9.90
N TRP A 5 18.01 2.28 9.30
CA TRP A 5 16.77 3.05 9.17
C TRP A 5 15.71 2.31 8.36
N LEU A 6 16.11 1.71 7.24
CA LEU A 6 15.26 0.84 6.42
C LEU A 6 14.65 -0.30 7.25
N MET A 7 15.45 -0.98 8.08
CA MET A 7 14.97 -2.08 8.92
C MET A 7 13.90 -1.62 9.91
N PHE A 8 14.13 -0.52 10.64
CA PHE A 8 13.16 -0.01 11.60
C PHE A 8 11.90 0.52 10.92
N ALA A 9 12.05 1.26 9.81
CA ALA A 9 10.92 1.77 9.04
C ALA A 9 10.08 0.63 8.45
N GLY A 10 10.73 -0.41 7.92
CA GLY A 10 10.05 -1.61 7.41
C GLY A 10 9.32 -2.39 8.50
N ALA A 11 9.95 -2.57 9.67
CA ALA A 11 9.30 -3.19 10.82
C ALA A 11 8.05 -2.41 11.26
N ALA A 12 8.16 -1.08 11.35
CA ALA A 12 7.04 -0.21 11.68
C ALA A 12 5.91 -0.31 10.64
N GLY A 13 6.23 -0.26 9.34
CA GLY A 13 5.25 -0.40 8.25
C GLY A 13 4.52 -1.74 8.30
N ALA A 14 5.25 -2.84 8.51
CA ALA A 14 4.67 -4.17 8.63
C ALA A 14 3.75 -4.31 9.86
N VAL A 15 4.15 -3.76 11.02
CA VAL A 15 3.33 -3.75 12.24
C VAL A 15 2.05 -2.93 12.02
N CYS A 16 2.15 -1.74 11.45
CA CYS A 16 1.00 -0.90 11.13
C CYS A 16 0.03 -1.61 10.17
N ARG A 17 0.53 -2.24 9.10
CA ARG A 17 -0.28 -3.06 8.19
C ARG A 17 -1.00 -4.17 8.93
N TYR A 18 -0.29 -4.90 9.80
CA TYR A 18 -0.89 -5.99 10.56
C TYR A 18 -2.00 -5.49 11.50
N MET A 19 -1.75 -4.42 12.25
CA MET A 19 -2.73 -3.84 13.18
C MET A 19 -3.96 -3.31 12.45
N LEU A 20 -3.79 -2.56 11.36
CA LEU A 20 -4.90 -2.07 10.54
C LEU A 20 -5.66 -3.21 9.86
N GLY A 21 -4.95 -4.22 9.37
CA GLY A 21 -5.55 -5.43 8.80
C GLY A 21 -6.46 -6.13 9.81
N MET A 22 -6.01 -6.32 11.05
CA MET A 22 -6.83 -6.88 12.13
C MET A 22 -8.03 -5.99 12.46
N PHE A 23 -7.81 -4.68 12.55
CA PHE A 23 -8.87 -3.71 12.84
C PHE A 23 -9.98 -3.75 11.79
N PHE A 24 -9.63 -3.68 10.51
CA PHE A 24 -10.60 -3.73 9.42
C PHE A 24 -11.21 -5.12 9.24
N ALA A 25 -10.47 -6.20 9.47
CA ALA A 25 -11.01 -7.56 9.38
C ALA A 25 -12.19 -7.77 10.35
N ARG A 26 -12.11 -7.22 11.57
CA ARG A 26 -13.23 -7.27 12.53
C ARG A 26 -14.48 -6.54 12.04
N LYS A 27 -14.30 -5.42 11.31
CA LYS A 27 -15.41 -4.58 10.82
C LYS A 27 -16.03 -5.09 9.52
N PHE A 28 -15.24 -5.74 8.67
CA PHE A 28 -15.62 -6.10 7.29
C PHE A 28 -15.62 -7.60 7.00
N SER A 29 -15.69 -8.46 8.04
CA SER A 29 -15.61 -9.92 7.93
C SER A 29 -16.66 -10.58 7.03
N LYS A 30 -17.80 -9.93 6.78
CA LYS A 30 -18.92 -10.46 5.98
C LYS A 30 -18.94 -9.98 4.52
N GLN A 31 -17.91 -9.25 4.08
CA GLN A 31 -17.90 -8.61 2.76
C GLN A 31 -17.52 -9.59 1.64
N ALA A 32 -18.05 -9.33 0.44
CA ALA A 32 -17.81 -10.19 -0.73
C ALA A 32 -16.36 -10.12 -1.23
N ILE A 33 -15.66 -9.02 -0.93
CA ILE A 33 -14.25 -8.78 -1.27
C ILE A 33 -13.42 -8.52 0.01
N PRO A 34 -12.10 -8.78 -0.02
CA PRO A 34 -11.17 -8.47 1.06
C PRO A 34 -10.93 -6.95 1.21
N ILE A 35 -11.86 -6.27 1.88
CA ILE A 35 -11.74 -4.83 2.17
C ILE A 35 -10.48 -4.44 2.98
N PRO A 36 -10.01 -5.23 3.97
CA PRO A 36 -8.87 -4.81 4.80
C PRO A 36 -7.61 -4.46 4.02
N MET A 37 -7.15 -5.37 3.14
CA MET A 37 -5.93 -5.13 2.36
C MET A 37 -6.12 -4.11 1.25
N LEU A 38 -7.33 -4.00 0.69
CA LEU A 38 -7.67 -2.91 -0.23
C LEU A 38 -7.47 -1.55 0.45
N LEU A 39 -8.01 -1.36 1.66
CA LEU A 39 -7.87 -0.11 2.40
C LEU A 39 -6.41 0.17 2.79
N VAL A 40 -5.69 -0.84 3.26
CA VAL A 40 -4.28 -0.68 3.63
C VAL A 40 -3.44 -0.30 2.40
N ASN A 41 -3.61 -0.98 1.27
CA ASN A 41 -2.86 -0.66 0.06
C ASN A 41 -3.20 0.73 -0.47
N VAL A 42 -4.49 1.09 -0.55
CA VAL A 42 -4.93 2.41 -1.05
C VAL A 42 -4.44 3.54 -0.15
N THR A 43 -4.57 3.41 1.18
CA THR A 43 -4.10 4.44 2.12
C THR A 43 -2.57 4.53 2.16
N GLY A 44 -1.87 3.41 1.99
CA GLY A 44 -0.42 3.37 1.91
C GLY A 44 0.11 4.05 0.65
N SER A 45 -0.50 3.76 -0.50
CA SER A 45 -0.17 4.42 -1.77
C SER A 45 -0.44 5.92 -1.72
N PHE A 46 -1.56 6.35 -1.12
CA PHE A 46 -1.82 7.77 -0.85
C PHE A 46 -0.73 8.40 0.01
N GLY A 47 -0.38 7.77 1.13
CA GLY A 47 0.65 8.28 2.04
C GLY A 47 2.03 8.38 1.38
N LEU A 48 2.39 7.44 0.52
CA LEU A 48 3.63 7.51 -0.27
C LEU A 48 3.60 8.69 -1.25
N GLY A 49 2.47 8.91 -1.94
CA GLY A 49 2.30 10.06 -2.82
C GLY A 49 2.49 11.38 -2.08
N VAL A 50 1.83 11.54 -0.92
CA VAL A 50 1.99 12.71 -0.05
C VAL A 50 3.44 12.88 0.41
N PHE A 51 4.10 11.80 0.81
CA PHE A 51 5.50 11.84 1.22
C PHE A 51 6.41 12.33 0.10
N LEU A 52 6.27 11.78 -1.11
CA LEU A 52 7.10 12.21 -2.24
C LEU A 52 6.83 13.66 -2.63
N SER A 53 5.58 14.10 -2.59
CA SER A 53 5.23 15.49 -2.88
C SER A 53 5.86 16.46 -1.88
N LEU A 54 5.72 16.20 -0.58
CA LEU A 54 6.23 17.08 0.48
C LEU A 54 7.75 17.09 0.59
N TYR A 55 8.40 15.93 0.48
CA TYR A 55 9.82 15.77 0.84
C TYR A 55 10.76 15.63 -0.37
N MET A 56 10.27 15.15 -1.50
CA MET A 56 11.10 14.94 -2.69
C MET A 56 10.73 15.86 -3.84
N GLN A 57 9.49 16.38 -3.88
CA GLN A 57 8.95 17.22 -4.96
C GLN A 57 9.10 16.61 -6.37
N THR A 58 9.34 15.30 -6.45
CA THR A 58 9.55 14.55 -7.68
C THR A 58 9.25 13.07 -7.45
N ILE A 59 9.02 12.34 -8.54
CA ILE A 59 8.93 10.89 -8.55
C ILE A 59 10.28 10.36 -9.07
N PRO A 60 11.16 9.86 -8.20
CA PRO A 60 12.50 9.46 -8.63
C PRO A 60 12.46 8.17 -9.45
N LEU A 61 13.19 8.12 -10.56
CA LEU A 61 13.34 6.93 -11.41
C LEU A 61 14.26 5.89 -10.76
N ASP A 62 15.37 6.33 -10.18
CA ASP A 62 16.35 5.50 -9.47
C ASP A 62 16.66 6.15 -8.11
N ALA A 63 16.08 5.61 -7.05
CA ALA A 63 16.06 6.27 -5.74
C ALA A 63 16.82 5.51 -4.64
N TYR A 64 17.58 4.48 -5.02
CA TYR A 64 18.29 3.61 -4.08
C TYR A 64 19.43 4.31 -3.33
N ASP A 65 19.94 5.42 -3.85
CA ASP A 65 20.97 6.23 -3.18
C ASP A 65 20.38 7.28 -2.22
N ASN A 66 19.08 7.57 -2.31
CA ASN A 66 18.43 8.54 -1.45
C ASN A 66 17.98 7.88 -0.14
N THR A 67 18.64 8.22 0.97
CA THR A 67 18.37 7.64 2.29
C THR A 67 16.92 7.86 2.75
N TRP A 68 16.29 8.99 2.41
CA TRP A 68 14.90 9.27 2.77
C TRP A 68 13.93 8.40 1.98
N PHE A 69 14.16 8.24 0.67
CA PHE A 69 13.36 7.35 -0.16
C PHE A 69 13.50 5.89 0.29
N VAL A 70 14.73 5.43 0.53
CA VAL A 70 14.96 4.06 0.99
C VAL A 70 14.28 3.83 2.34
N THR A 71 14.38 4.77 3.27
CA THR A 71 13.78 4.61 4.60
C THR A 71 12.25 4.66 4.56
N ALA A 72 11.66 5.71 3.98
CA ALA A 72 10.21 5.89 4.01
C ALA A 72 9.50 5.15 2.87
N GLY A 73 9.98 5.29 1.64
CA GLY A 73 9.41 4.68 0.44
C GLY A 73 9.61 3.16 0.44
N THR A 74 10.86 2.70 0.35
CA THR A 74 11.16 1.26 0.33
C THR A 74 10.88 0.59 1.67
N GLY A 75 11.24 1.22 2.78
CA GLY A 75 11.05 0.68 4.12
C GLY A 75 9.60 0.73 4.57
N PHE A 76 9.15 1.89 5.05
CA PHE A 76 7.83 2.01 5.68
C PHE A 76 6.69 1.71 4.70
N PHE A 77 6.53 2.47 3.62
CA PHE A 77 5.42 2.31 2.68
C PHE A 77 5.50 0.99 1.91
N GLY A 78 6.70 0.52 1.59
CA GLY A 78 6.93 -0.79 0.98
C GLY A 78 6.50 -1.96 1.87
N ALA A 79 6.71 -1.88 3.19
CA ALA A 79 6.26 -2.90 4.13
C ALA A 79 4.80 -2.72 4.59
N PHE A 80 4.31 -1.49 4.56
CA PHE A 80 2.93 -1.12 4.89
C PHE A 80 1.94 -1.56 3.79
N THR A 81 2.34 -1.48 2.52
CA THR A 81 1.56 -2.01 1.40
C THR A 81 1.97 -3.45 1.08
N THR A 82 1.11 -4.22 0.42
CA THR A 82 1.41 -5.62 0.07
C THR A 82 0.73 -6.07 -1.22
N PHE A 83 1.54 -6.35 -2.24
CA PHE A 83 1.06 -6.97 -3.47
C PHE A 83 0.87 -8.48 -3.33
N SER A 84 1.74 -9.15 -2.55
CA SER A 84 1.68 -10.59 -2.34
C SER A 84 0.38 -11.04 -1.66
N THR A 85 -0.08 -10.30 -0.63
CA THR A 85 -1.34 -10.62 0.04
C THR A 85 -2.54 -10.38 -0.89
N PHE A 86 -2.53 -9.27 -1.62
CA PHE A 86 -3.52 -8.98 -2.65
C PHE A 86 -3.64 -10.12 -3.67
N ALA A 87 -2.53 -10.64 -4.19
CA ALA A 87 -2.53 -11.72 -5.16
C ALA A 87 -3.15 -13.00 -4.60
N VAL A 88 -2.79 -13.38 -3.37
CA VAL A 88 -3.37 -14.56 -2.68
C VAL A 88 -4.88 -14.41 -2.54
N GLU A 89 -5.35 -13.24 -2.07
CA GLU A 89 -6.76 -12.98 -1.86
C GLU A 89 -7.55 -12.95 -3.18
N ALA A 90 -7.02 -12.34 -4.23
CA ALA A 90 -7.63 -12.31 -5.55
C ALA A 90 -7.75 -13.74 -6.12
N VAL A 91 -6.68 -14.52 -6.09
CA VAL A 91 -6.70 -15.92 -6.56
C VAL A 91 -7.66 -16.77 -5.72
N ASN A 92 -7.77 -16.54 -4.42
CA ASN A 92 -8.74 -17.24 -3.57
C ASN A 92 -10.19 -16.94 -3.96
N LEU A 93 -10.53 -15.70 -4.34
CA LEU A 93 -11.85 -15.37 -4.88
C LEU A 93 -12.13 -16.15 -6.16
N LEU A 94 -11.14 -16.21 -7.07
CA LEU A 94 -11.26 -16.95 -8.32
C LEU A 94 -11.45 -18.46 -8.09
N ARG A 95 -10.64 -19.06 -7.21
CA ARG A 95 -10.75 -20.48 -6.81
C ARG A 95 -12.07 -20.81 -6.13
N SER A 96 -12.67 -19.85 -5.44
CA SER A 96 -13.99 -20.00 -4.78
C SER A 96 -15.17 -19.81 -5.74
N GLY A 97 -14.93 -19.68 -7.06
CA GLY A 97 -15.96 -19.43 -8.06
C GLY A 97 -16.50 -17.98 -8.07
N LYS A 98 -15.97 -17.10 -7.21
CA LYS A 98 -16.42 -15.70 -7.06
C LYS A 98 -15.79 -14.79 -8.11
N ARG A 99 -16.16 -15.00 -9.38
CA ARG A 99 -15.60 -14.25 -10.53
C ARG A 99 -15.85 -12.74 -10.47
N MET A 100 -17.08 -12.33 -10.14
CA MET A 100 -17.41 -10.91 -10.08
C MET A 100 -16.67 -10.18 -8.92
N PRO A 101 -16.66 -10.71 -7.67
CA PRO A 101 -15.81 -10.17 -6.61
C PRO A 101 -14.32 -10.14 -6.96
N PHE A 102 -13.79 -11.16 -7.66
CA PHE A 102 -12.40 -11.16 -8.13
C PHE A 102 -12.09 -9.99 -9.05
N LEU A 103 -12.96 -9.73 -10.05
CA LEU A 103 -12.80 -8.62 -10.98
C LEU A 103 -12.80 -7.27 -10.25
N TRP A 104 -13.79 -7.05 -9.37
CA TRP A 104 -13.89 -5.82 -8.60
C TRP A 104 -12.71 -5.63 -7.65
N TYR A 105 -12.33 -6.67 -6.90
CA TYR A 105 -11.21 -6.58 -5.97
C TYR A 105 -9.89 -6.27 -6.68
N THR A 106 -9.65 -6.91 -7.83
CA THR A 106 -8.48 -6.65 -8.68
C THR A 106 -8.47 -5.23 -9.21
N ALA A 107 -9.57 -4.79 -9.83
CA ALA A 107 -9.69 -3.46 -10.40
C ALA A 107 -9.54 -2.38 -9.33
N LEU A 108 -10.26 -2.48 -8.21
CA LEU A 108 -10.20 -1.49 -7.14
C LEU A 108 -8.83 -1.46 -6.44
N SER A 109 -8.17 -2.60 -6.28
CA SER A 109 -6.83 -2.62 -5.66
C SER A 109 -5.79 -1.94 -6.54
N ILE A 110 -5.80 -2.19 -7.85
CA ILE A 110 -4.83 -1.60 -8.79
C ILE A 110 -5.17 -0.13 -9.05
N VAL A 111 -6.37 0.14 -9.56
CA VAL A 111 -6.79 1.50 -9.93
C VAL A 111 -6.88 2.38 -8.69
N GLY A 112 -7.40 1.86 -7.57
CA GLY A 112 -7.49 2.60 -6.33
C GLY A 112 -6.11 3.00 -5.79
N ALA A 113 -5.13 2.09 -5.78
CA ALA A 113 -3.78 2.41 -5.34
C ALA A 113 -3.10 3.45 -6.24
N LEU A 114 -3.22 3.33 -7.57
CA LEU A 114 -2.67 4.29 -8.53
C LEU A 114 -3.30 5.67 -8.36
N MET A 115 -4.64 5.75 -8.34
CA MET A 115 -5.35 7.02 -8.17
C MET A 115 -5.06 7.66 -6.81
N ALA A 116 -4.96 6.86 -5.75
CA ALA A 116 -4.62 7.34 -4.43
C ALA A 116 -3.19 7.91 -4.36
N PHE A 117 -2.22 7.23 -4.97
CA PHE A 117 -0.86 7.75 -5.08
C PHE A 117 -0.82 9.06 -5.88
N ILE A 118 -1.44 9.10 -7.06
CA ILE A 118 -1.50 10.30 -7.91
C ILE A 118 -2.12 11.45 -7.14
N PHE A 119 -3.27 11.21 -6.50
CA PHE A 119 -3.94 12.22 -5.70
C PHE A 119 -3.06 12.71 -4.55
N GLY A 120 -2.47 11.80 -3.78
CA GLY A 120 -1.54 12.15 -2.70
C GLY A 120 -0.34 12.98 -3.18
N PHE A 121 0.20 12.63 -4.35
CA PHE A 121 1.31 13.36 -4.94
C PHE A 121 0.90 14.76 -5.44
N LEU A 122 -0.28 14.91 -6.03
CA LEU A 122 -0.71 16.18 -6.62
C LEU A 122 -1.16 17.23 -5.59
N ILE A 123 -1.56 16.84 -4.37
CA ILE A 123 -2.08 17.81 -3.37
C ILE A 123 -1.06 18.90 -3.01
N PHE A 124 0.22 18.56 -2.95
CA PHE A 124 1.28 19.49 -2.52
C PHE A 124 2.35 19.72 -3.58
N SER A 125 2.14 19.21 -4.80
CA SER A 125 3.06 19.46 -5.90
C SER A 125 2.75 20.83 -6.51
N PRO A 126 3.74 21.73 -6.66
CA PRO A 126 3.56 23.05 -7.27
C PRO A 126 3.25 22.98 -8.77
#